data_AF-A0A7Y3FJD8-F1
#
_entry.id   AF-A0A7Y3FJD8-F1
#
_cell.length_a   1.000
_cell.length_b   1.000
_cell.length_c   1.000
_cell.angle_alpha   90.00
_cell.angle_beta   90.00
_cell.angle_gamma   90.00
#
_symmetry.space_group_name_H-M   'P 1'
#
loop_
_entity.id
_entity.type
_entity.pdbx_description
1 polymer ?
#
loop_
_entity_poly.entity_id
_entity_poly.type
_entity_poly.pdbx_seq_one_letter_code
_entity_poly.pdbx_strand_id
1 'polypeptide(L)'
;MPNQRLESAKQIGTGLAFVVFPFVFIFAFAVHPHLLSLAIVTDVGTRIGEFHGNRLMHLGHALMLLTVPLLIVVSLKLMHMLTERGAWLGFIGCVMAVFGAVMLAADKTALCLVPSAFDTLPEAQFRQMLPGLEAMFHFKGWLALLYLLPLLPLGFMLQGIGLYLSSAIPRWQSVSLIVAMVLLGVSAAVDIDLLG
;
A
#
# COMPACT_ATOMS: atom_id res chain seq x y z
N MET A 1 20.02 -19.87 25.88
CA MET A 1 20.53 -19.79 24.49
C MET A 1 19.36 -19.46 23.58
N PRO A 2 19.46 -18.51 22.65
CA PRO A 2 18.38 -18.22 21.71
C PRO A 2 18.08 -19.47 20.87
N ASN A 3 16.79 -19.73 20.62
CA ASN A 3 16.34 -20.87 19.82
C ASN A 3 16.77 -20.65 18.36
N GLN A 4 17.82 -21.33 17.93
CA GLN A 4 18.41 -21.16 16.59
C GLN A 4 17.39 -21.35 15.46
N ARG A 5 16.46 -22.30 15.60
CA ARG A 5 15.41 -22.54 14.60
C ARG A 5 14.47 -21.34 14.46
N LEU A 6 14.11 -20.71 15.58
CA LEU A 6 13.27 -19.53 15.59
C LEU A 6 13.96 -18.34 14.92
N GLU A 7 15.24 -18.11 15.21
CA GLU A 7 16.00 -17.02 14.61
C GLU A 7 16.18 -17.21 13.10
N SER A 8 16.46 -18.44 12.65
CA SER A 8 16.47 -18.76 11.22
C SER A 8 15.11 -18.51 10.57
N ALA A 9 14.00 -18.91 11.21
CA ALA A 9 12.66 -18.68 10.67
C ALA A 9 12.34 -17.17 10.56
N LYS A 10 12.69 -16.36 11.56
CA LYS A 10 12.53 -14.90 11.51
C LYS A 10 13.33 -14.30 10.35
N GLN A 11 14.59 -14.70 10.21
CA GLN A 11 15.47 -14.19 9.15
C GLN A 11 14.94 -14.55 7.75
N ILE A 12 14.52 -15.79 7.54
CA ILE A 12 13.90 -16.23 6.28
C ILE A 12 12.61 -15.46 6.03
N GLY A 13 11.73 -15.36 7.03
CA GLY A 13 10.47 -14.63 6.91
C GLY A 13 10.65 -13.15 6.58
N THR A 14 11.60 -12.48 7.23
CA THR A 14 11.98 -11.10 6.89
C THR A 14 12.53 -11.01 5.47
N GLY A 15 13.44 -11.91 5.08
CA GLY A 15 13.98 -11.95 3.72
C GLY A 15 12.90 -12.12 2.66
N LEU A 16 11.95 -13.03 2.90
CA LEU A 16 10.78 -13.22 2.03
C LEU A 16 9.91 -11.97 1.97
N ALA A 17 9.72 -11.24 3.06
CA ALA A 17 8.95 -9.99 3.05
C ALA A 17 9.56 -8.93 2.10
N PHE A 18 10.89 -8.81 2.06
CA PHE A 18 11.61 -7.92 1.12
C PHE A 18 11.52 -8.34 -0.35
N VAL A 19 11.09 -9.58 -0.63
CA VAL A 19 10.99 -10.11 -1.99
C VAL A 19 9.54 -10.19 -2.44
N VAL A 20 8.69 -10.87 -1.67
CA VAL A 20 7.29 -11.14 -2.01
C VAL A 20 6.49 -9.85 -2.15
N PHE A 21 6.64 -8.90 -1.21
CA PHE A 21 5.85 -7.67 -1.26
C PHE A 21 6.14 -6.86 -2.53
N PRO A 22 7.39 -6.53 -2.91
CA PRO A 22 7.65 -5.79 -4.15
C PRO A 22 7.12 -6.49 -5.41
N PHE A 23 7.23 -7.81 -5.52
CA PHE A 23 6.69 -8.54 -6.68
C PHE A 23 5.17 -8.49 -6.73
N VAL A 24 4.49 -8.67 -5.60
CA VAL A 24 3.03 -8.55 -5.53
C VAL A 24 2.60 -7.11 -5.81
N PHE A 25 3.33 -6.11 -5.30
CA PHE A 25 3.06 -4.71 -5.56
C PHE A 25 3.19 -4.39 -7.06
N ILE A 26 4.27 -4.83 -7.72
CA ILE A 26 4.45 -4.63 -9.17
C ILE A 26 3.32 -5.31 -9.96
N PHE A 27 2.95 -6.54 -9.59
CA PHE A 27 1.83 -7.24 -10.22
C PHE A 27 0.52 -6.49 -10.02
N ALA A 28 0.19 -6.13 -8.78
CA ALA A 28 -1.04 -5.43 -8.43
C ALA A 28 -1.13 -4.07 -9.13
N PHE A 29 -0.02 -3.36 -9.28
CA PHE A 29 0.05 -2.12 -10.04
C PHE A 29 -0.15 -2.40 -11.54
N ALA A 30 0.57 -3.37 -12.12
CA ALA A 30 0.53 -3.70 -13.54
C ALA A 30 -0.84 -4.12 -14.09
N VAL A 31 -1.78 -4.51 -13.22
CA VAL A 31 -3.15 -4.87 -13.61
C VAL A 31 -4.10 -3.68 -13.68
N HIS A 32 -3.70 -2.48 -13.23
CA HIS A 32 -4.52 -1.28 -13.38
C HIS A 32 -4.71 -0.92 -14.86
N PRO A 33 -5.93 -0.55 -15.26
CA PRO A 33 -6.14 0.02 -16.58
C PRO A 33 -5.44 1.38 -16.68
N HIS A 34 -5.03 1.77 -17.88
CA HIS A 34 -4.52 3.12 -18.16
C HIS A 34 -3.30 3.60 -17.34
N LEU A 35 -2.48 2.70 -16.77
CA LEU A 35 -1.27 3.01 -15.99
C LEU A 35 -0.28 4.04 -16.56
N LEU A 36 -0.24 4.20 -17.89
CA LEU A 36 0.64 5.16 -18.56
C LEU A 36 -0.01 6.53 -18.76
N SER A 37 -1.28 6.67 -18.39
CA SER A 37 -2.02 7.91 -18.40
C SER A 37 -1.62 8.73 -17.18
N LEU A 38 -1.23 9.99 -17.42
CA LEU A 38 -1.05 10.99 -16.35
C LEU A 38 -2.34 11.80 -16.12
N ALA A 39 -3.45 11.41 -16.76
CA ALA A 39 -4.73 12.07 -16.56
C ALA A 39 -5.28 11.73 -15.17
N ILE A 40 -5.67 12.76 -14.43
CA ILE A 40 -6.31 12.58 -13.12
C ILE A 40 -7.77 12.16 -13.37
N VAL A 41 -8.12 10.94 -12.97
CA VAL A 41 -9.51 10.44 -13.04
C VAL A 41 -10.30 11.03 -11.87
N THR A 42 -11.07 12.08 -12.14
CA THR A 42 -11.93 12.74 -11.13
C THR A 42 -13.35 12.21 -11.08
N ASP A 43 -13.76 11.43 -12.08
CA ASP A 43 -15.10 10.84 -12.14
C ASP A 43 -15.14 9.48 -11.42
N VAL A 44 -15.88 9.44 -10.31
CA VAL A 44 -16.05 8.23 -9.50
C VAL A 44 -16.81 7.13 -10.25
N GLY A 45 -17.71 7.49 -11.18
CA GLY A 45 -18.42 6.52 -12.02
C GLY A 45 -17.46 5.70 -12.89
N THR A 46 -16.44 6.35 -13.44
CA THR A 46 -15.35 5.71 -14.19
C THR A 46 -14.60 4.71 -13.32
N ARG A 47 -14.20 5.09 -12.10
CA ARG A 47 -13.50 4.17 -11.16
C ARG A 47 -14.37 2.97 -10.78
N ILE A 48 -15.65 3.19 -10.47
CA ILE A 48 -16.60 2.09 -10.19
C ILE A 48 -16.66 1.14 -11.40
N GLY A 49 -16.68 1.67 -12.62
CA GLY A 49 -16.68 0.89 -13.85
C GLY A 49 -15.40 0.08 -14.08
N GLU A 50 -14.24 0.58 -13.67
CA GLU A 50 -12.96 -0.14 -13.77
C GLU A 50 -12.90 -1.38 -12.87
N PHE A 51 -13.56 -1.32 -11.71
CA PHE A 51 -13.66 -2.43 -10.76
C PHE A 51 -14.79 -3.40 -11.09
N HIS A 52 -15.93 -2.93 -11.63
CA HIS A 52 -17.11 -3.77 -11.89
C HIS A 52 -16.80 -4.93 -12.83
N GLY A 53 -16.91 -6.16 -12.33
CA GLY A 53 -16.66 -7.39 -13.08
C GLY A 53 -15.18 -7.65 -13.41
N ASN A 54 -14.25 -6.81 -12.95
CA ASN A 54 -12.83 -6.91 -13.28
C ASN A 54 -12.09 -7.83 -12.29
N ARG A 55 -12.16 -9.14 -12.56
CA ARG A 55 -11.55 -10.17 -11.70
C ARG A 55 -10.04 -10.01 -11.51
N LEU A 56 -9.33 -9.49 -12.51
CA LEU A 56 -7.88 -9.34 -12.43
C LEU A 56 -7.50 -8.18 -11.48
N MET A 57 -8.24 -7.08 -11.54
CA MET A 57 -8.14 -5.99 -10.57
C MET A 57 -8.42 -6.48 -9.15
N HIS A 58 -9.52 -7.21 -8.95
CA HIS A 58 -9.87 -7.79 -7.64
C HIS A 58 -8.78 -8.72 -7.11
N LEU A 59 -8.19 -9.56 -7.97
CA LEU A 59 -7.09 -10.44 -7.59
C LEU A 59 -5.85 -9.66 -7.18
N GLY A 60 -5.45 -8.65 -7.95
CA GLY A 60 -4.31 -7.78 -7.63
C GLY A 60 -4.49 -7.11 -6.26
N HIS A 61 -5.66 -6.55 -6.01
CA HIS A 61 -5.98 -5.87 -4.75
C HIS A 61 -6.10 -6.85 -3.56
N ALA A 62 -6.64 -8.05 -3.78
CA ALA A 62 -6.69 -9.09 -2.76
C ALA A 62 -5.29 -9.58 -2.35
N LEU A 63 -4.40 -9.81 -3.33
CA LEU A 63 -3.01 -10.15 -3.06
C LEU A 63 -2.28 -9.00 -2.34
N MET A 64 -2.59 -7.76 -2.71
CA MET A 64 -2.04 -6.58 -2.03
C MET A 64 -2.44 -6.58 -0.55
N LEU A 65 -3.71 -6.81 -0.24
CA LEU A 65 -4.19 -6.92 1.14
C LEU A 65 -3.45 -8.02 1.91
N LEU A 66 -3.31 -9.21 1.33
CA LEU A 66 -2.64 -10.35 1.97
C LEU A 66 -1.16 -10.11 2.27
N THR A 67 -0.52 -9.18 1.54
CA THR A 67 0.90 -8.85 1.73
C THR A 67 1.14 -7.63 2.62
N VAL A 68 0.08 -6.93 3.08
CA VAL A 68 0.21 -5.84 4.06
C VAL A 68 1.00 -6.23 5.32
N PRO A 69 0.81 -7.42 5.93
CA PRO A 69 1.62 -7.83 7.08
C PRO A 69 3.13 -7.91 6.77
N LEU A 70 3.49 -8.29 5.54
CA LEU A 70 4.90 -8.33 5.12
C LEU A 70 5.50 -6.91 5.09
N LEU A 71 4.72 -5.92 4.67
CA LEU A 71 5.14 -4.52 4.67
C LEU A 71 5.42 -3.99 6.07
N ILE A 72 4.60 -4.38 7.06
CA ILE A 72 4.83 -4.07 8.47
C ILE A 72 6.15 -4.69 8.96
N VAL A 73 6.42 -5.95 8.61
CA VAL A 73 7.69 -6.62 8.93
C VAL A 73 8.88 -5.89 8.31
N VAL A 74 8.76 -5.46 7.05
CA VAL A 74 9.81 -4.68 6.37
C VAL A 74 10.07 -3.37 7.13
N SER A 75 9.02 -2.60 7.43
CA SER A 75 9.13 -1.33 8.18
C SER A 75 9.79 -1.51 9.54
N LEU A 76 9.37 -2.53 10.29
CA LEU A 76 9.97 -2.87 11.58
C LEU A 76 11.45 -3.25 11.41
N LYS A 77 11.80 -4.04 10.39
CA LYS A 77 13.20 -4.41 10.14
C LYS A 77 14.06 -3.17 9.85
N LEU A 78 13.58 -2.25 9.02
CA LEU A 78 14.29 -1.01 8.72
C LEU A 78 14.49 -0.16 9.98
N MET A 79 13.46 -0.03 10.82
CA MET A 79 13.58 0.64 12.13
C MET A 79 14.70 0.02 12.98
N HIS A 80 14.76 -1.31 13.07
CA HIS A 80 15.78 -1.99 13.88
C HIS A 80 17.21 -1.83 13.32
N MET A 81 17.35 -1.55 12.02
CA MET A 81 18.65 -1.27 11.41
C MET A 81 19.11 0.18 11.65
N LEU A 82 18.18 1.07 12.01
CA LEU A 82 18.43 2.48 12.23
C LEU A 82 18.71 2.75 13.71
N THR A 83 19.98 2.70 14.08
CA THR A 83 20.46 3.04 15.42
C THR A 83 21.12 4.42 15.44
N GLU A 84 21.32 4.96 16.64
CA GLU A 84 22.01 6.25 16.88
C GLU A 84 21.48 7.40 16.00
N ARG A 85 22.28 7.87 15.03
CA ARG A 85 21.96 9.01 14.15
C ARG A 85 20.69 8.80 13.32
N GLY A 86 20.34 7.55 13.02
CA GLY A 86 19.14 7.20 12.25
C GLY A 86 17.91 6.87 13.11
N ALA A 87 18.06 6.73 14.43
CA ALA A 87 17.05 6.12 15.29
C ALA A 87 15.70 6.86 15.27
N TRP A 88 15.72 8.19 15.34
CA TRP A 88 14.51 9.00 15.30
C TRP A 88 13.75 8.88 13.97
N LEU A 89 14.47 8.92 12.85
CA LEU A 89 13.87 8.73 11.53
C LEU A 89 13.33 7.31 11.36
N GLY A 90 14.05 6.31 11.90
CA GLY A 90 13.60 4.92 11.94
C GLY A 90 12.30 4.75 12.71
N PHE A 91 12.22 5.32 13.90
CA PHE A 91 11.05 5.22 14.78
C PHE A 91 9.83 5.94 14.21
N ILE A 92 9.96 7.24 13.88
CA ILE A 92 8.86 8.03 13.32
C ILE A 92 8.40 7.44 11.99
N GLY A 93 9.36 7.12 11.12
CA GLY A 93 9.07 6.48 9.84
C GLY A 93 8.37 5.14 9.99
N CYS A 94 8.74 4.33 11.00
CA CYS A 94 8.07 3.07 11.28
C CYS A 94 6.63 3.27 11.72
N VAL A 95 6.38 4.18 12.65
CA VAL A 95 5.02 4.48 13.14
C VAL A 95 4.15 4.92 11.96
N MET A 96 4.62 5.86 11.16
CA MET A 96 3.89 6.33 9.97
C MET A 96 3.63 5.21 8.97
N ALA A 97 4.65 4.40 8.64
CA ALA A 97 4.50 3.30 7.69
C ALA A 97 3.55 2.21 8.20
N VAL A 98 3.53 1.90 9.50
CA VAL A 98 2.60 0.93 10.08
C VAL A 98 1.16 1.46 10.03
N PHE A 99 0.93 2.72 10.41
CA PHE A 99 -0.40 3.33 10.26
C PHE A 99 -0.85 3.35 8.80
N GLY A 100 0.03 3.78 7.89
CA GLY A 100 -0.24 3.77 6.46
C GLY A 100 -0.51 2.37 5.91
N ALA A 101 0.15 1.33 6.42
CA ALA A 101 -0.08 -0.06 6.02
C ALA A 101 -1.46 -0.56 6.48
N VAL A 102 -1.90 -0.16 7.68
CA VAL A 102 -3.27 -0.42 8.15
C VAL A 102 -4.29 0.30 7.27
N MET A 103 -4.03 1.55 6.88
CA MET A 103 -4.89 2.26 5.94
C MET A 103 -4.90 1.62 4.56
N LEU A 104 -3.78 1.11 4.07
CA LEU A 104 -3.72 0.33 2.83
C LEU A 104 -4.59 -0.93 2.93
N ALA A 105 -4.57 -1.64 4.05
CA ALA A 105 -5.47 -2.78 4.24
C ALA A 105 -6.95 -2.37 4.25
N ALA A 106 -7.28 -1.27 4.93
CA ALA A 106 -8.63 -0.73 4.97
C ALA A 106 -9.13 -0.30 3.58
N ASP A 107 -8.28 0.40 2.82
CA ASP A 107 -8.50 0.82 1.44
C ASP A 107 -8.83 -0.36 0.53
N LYS A 108 -7.93 -1.35 0.45
CA LYS A 108 -8.10 -2.53 -0.41
C LYS A 108 -9.31 -3.39 -0.01
N THR A 109 -9.69 -3.35 1.27
CA THR A 109 -10.91 -4.01 1.73
C THR A 109 -12.15 -3.23 1.30
N ALA A 110 -12.22 -1.93 1.60
CA ALA A 110 -13.40 -1.11 1.40
C ALA A 110 -13.68 -0.82 -0.08
N LEU A 111 -12.65 -0.55 -0.87
CA LEU A 111 -12.80 -0.05 -2.24
C LEU A 111 -12.59 -1.13 -3.30
N CYS A 112 -12.23 -2.35 -2.90
CA CYS A 112 -12.01 -3.45 -3.87
C CYS A 112 -12.71 -4.75 -3.45
N LEU A 113 -12.40 -5.28 -2.26
CA LEU A 113 -13.02 -6.54 -1.81
C LEU A 113 -14.53 -6.41 -1.62
N VAL A 114 -15.00 -5.33 -0.99
CA VAL A 114 -16.43 -5.10 -0.82
C VAL A 114 -17.15 -4.94 -2.18
N PRO A 115 -16.68 -4.09 -3.11
CA PRO A 115 -17.23 -4.02 -4.46
C PRO A 115 -17.24 -5.36 -5.20
N SER A 116 -16.22 -6.21 -5.01
CA SER A 116 -16.19 -7.55 -5.63
C SER A 116 -17.33 -8.46 -5.19
N ALA A 117 -17.91 -8.23 -4.00
CA ALA A 117 -19.12 -8.92 -3.57
C ALA A 117 -20.36 -8.45 -4.34
N PHE A 118 -20.43 -7.16 -4.69
CA PHE A 118 -21.54 -6.60 -5.45
C PHE A 118 -21.55 -7.06 -6.91
N ASP A 119 -20.39 -7.44 -7.47
CA ASP A 119 -20.29 -8.06 -8.79
C ASP A 119 -21.04 -9.41 -8.89
N THR A 120 -21.40 -10.02 -7.75
CA THR A 120 -22.19 -11.26 -7.73
C THR A 120 -23.69 -11.03 -7.87
N LEU A 121 -24.13 -9.78 -7.76
CA LEU A 121 -25.54 -9.41 -7.85
C LEU A 121 -26.00 -9.33 -9.32
N PRO A 122 -27.29 -9.56 -9.60
CA PRO A 122 -27.88 -9.19 -10.88
C PRO A 122 -27.67 -7.70 -11.16
N GLU A 123 -27.38 -7.34 -12.41
CA GLU A 123 -27.06 -5.98 -12.84
C GLU A 123 -28.08 -4.91 -12.38
N ALA A 124 -29.37 -5.25 -12.37
CA ALA A 124 -30.43 -4.35 -11.90
C ALA A 124 -30.31 -4.01 -10.41
N GLN A 125 -29.81 -4.95 -9.58
CA GLN A 125 -29.56 -4.74 -8.15
C GLN A 125 -28.22 -4.00 -7.94
N PHE A 126 -27.18 -4.35 -8.68
CA PHE A 126 -25.90 -3.62 -8.65
C PHE A 126 -26.10 -2.12 -8.92
N ARG A 127 -26.88 -1.77 -9.96
CA ARG A 127 -27.18 -0.35 -10.29
C ARG A 127 -27.87 0.41 -9.17
N GLN A 128 -28.66 -0.25 -8.33
CA GLN A 128 -29.28 0.37 -7.17
C GLN A 128 -28.26 0.71 -6.07
N MET A 129 -27.06 0.12 -6.13
CA MET A 129 -25.98 0.36 -5.17
C MET A 129 -25.03 1.49 -5.55
N LEU A 130 -25.13 2.02 -6.77
CA LEU A 130 -24.25 3.08 -7.26
C LEU A 130 -24.15 4.29 -6.31
N PRO A 131 -25.25 4.84 -5.74
CA PRO A 131 -25.12 5.97 -4.81
C PRO A 131 -24.31 5.64 -3.54
N GLY A 132 -24.38 4.38 -3.09
CA GLY A 132 -23.60 3.89 -1.95
C GLY A 132 -22.13 3.71 -2.29
N LEU A 133 -21.85 3.12 -3.45
CA LEU A 133 -20.48 3.01 -3.99
C LEU A 133 -19.85 4.38 -4.19
N GLU A 134 -20.59 5.32 -4.77
CA GLU A 134 -20.12 6.71 -4.95
C GLU A 134 -19.77 7.37 -3.61
N ALA A 135 -20.61 7.17 -2.57
CA ALA A 135 -20.29 7.64 -1.22
C ALA A 135 -19.02 6.98 -0.64
N MET A 136 -18.78 5.70 -0.94
CA MET A 136 -17.58 4.98 -0.50
C MET A 136 -16.32 5.49 -1.19
N PHE A 137 -16.33 5.64 -2.51
CA PHE A 137 -15.19 6.13 -3.29
C PHE A 137 -14.86 7.62 -3.01
N HIS A 138 -15.83 8.41 -2.54
CA HIS A 138 -15.60 9.76 -1.99
C HIS A 138 -15.23 9.78 -0.50
N PHE A 139 -14.91 8.63 0.09
CA PHE A 139 -14.48 8.50 1.50
C PHE A 139 -15.45 9.12 2.52
N LYS A 140 -16.76 9.07 2.26
CA LYS A 140 -17.75 9.64 3.19
C LYS A 140 -17.77 8.85 4.52
N GLY A 141 -18.12 9.55 5.59
CA GLY A 141 -18.15 8.97 6.94
C GLY A 141 -16.75 8.64 7.46
N TRP A 142 -16.60 7.49 8.14
CA TRP A 142 -15.32 7.06 8.70
C TRP A 142 -14.29 6.59 7.66
N LEU A 143 -14.71 6.41 6.40
CA LEU A 143 -13.75 6.18 5.30
C LEU A 143 -12.82 7.37 5.08
N ALA A 144 -13.12 8.55 5.65
CA ALA A 144 -12.20 9.68 5.70
C ALA A 144 -10.84 9.35 6.36
N LEU A 145 -10.76 8.27 7.16
CA LEU A 145 -9.47 7.78 7.67
C LEU A 145 -8.51 7.35 6.55
N LEU A 146 -9.02 6.98 5.36
CA LEU A 146 -8.19 6.63 4.22
C LEU A 146 -7.35 7.81 3.69
N TYR A 147 -7.68 9.06 4.05
CA TYR A 147 -6.79 10.20 3.82
C TYR A 147 -5.44 10.09 4.55
N LEU A 148 -5.28 9.16 5.49
CA LEU A 148 -4.02 8.84 6.15
C LEU A 148 -3.15 7.84 5.37
N LEU A 149 -3.62 7.30 4.24
CA LEU A 149 -2.84 6.43 3.36
C LEU A 149 -1.47 7.02 2.93
N PRO A 150 -1.30 8.34 2.71
CA PRO A 150 0.01 8.94 2.41
C PRO A 150 1.06 8.75 3.51
N LEU A 151 0.67 8.43 4.75
CA LEU A 151 1.63 8.09 5.80
C LEU A 151 2.51 6.90 5.42
N LEU A 152 2.02 6.01 4.54
CA LEU A 152 2.77 4.85 4.07
C LEU A 152 4.04 5.23 3.30
N PRO A 153 3.97 5.90 2.13
CA PRO A 153 5.17 6.32 1.41
C PRO A 153 6.01 7.32 2.21
N LEU A 154 5.39 8.22 2.98
CA LEU A 154 6.13 9.16 3.82
C LEU A 154 6.95 8.43 4.90
N GLY A 155 6.37 7.42 5.55
CA GLY A 155 7.05 6.65 6.59
C GLY A 155 8.27 5.90 6.05
N PHE A 156 8.11 5.18 4.93
CA PHE A 156 9.23 4.49 4.28
C PHE A 156 10.28 5.45 3.71
N MET A 157 9.87 6.63 3.25
CA MET A 157 10.81 7.66 2.80
C MET A 157 11.65 8.19 3.98
N LEU A 158 11.05 8.44 5.15
CA LEU A 158 11.81 8.82 6.35
C LEU A 158 12.81 7.72 6.76
N GLN A 159 12.39 6.46 6.73
CA GLN A 159 13.31 5.33 6.97
C GLN A 159 14.43 5.29 5.93
N GLY A 160 14.13 5.51 4.65
CA GLY A 160 15.11 5.61 3.56
C GLY A 160 16.13 6.73 3.78
N ILE A 161 15.68 7.92 4.20
CA ILE A 161 16.56 9.03 4.57
C ILE A 161 17.44 8.63 5.76
N GLY A 162 16.86 8.01 6.79
CA GLY A 162 17.60 7.48 7.93
C GLY A 162 18.69 6.50 7.50
N LEU A 163 18.39 5.59 6.57
CA LEU A 163 19.32 4.58 6.07
C LEU A 163 20.46 5.22 5.29
N TYR A 164 20.15 6.26 4.51
CA TYR A 164 21.15 7.04 3.79
C TYR A 164 22.11 7.77 4.75
N LEU A 165 21.56 8.47 5.75
CA LEU A 165 22.34 9.27 6.70
C LEU A 165 23.18 8.43 7.64
N SER A 166 22.68 7.27 8.08
CA SER A 166 23.39 6.34 8.95
C SER A 166 24.36 5.42 8.22
N SER A 167 24.27 5.34 6.88
CA SER A 167 25.02 4.36 6.07
C SER A 167 24.82 2.90 6.53
N ALA A 168 23.65 2.58 7.11
CA ALA A 168 23.31 1.24 7.58
C ALA A 168 23.19 0.21 6.44
N ILE A 169 22.98 0.69 5.21
CA ILE A 169 23.01 -0.08 3.96
C ILE A 169 23.73 0.74 2.87
N PRO A 170 24.12 0.11 1.74
CA PRO A 170 24.65 0.85 0.59
C PRO A 170 23.73 2.00 0.16
N ARG A 171 24.32 3.19 -0.03
CA ARG A 171 23.56 4.42 -0.32
C ARG A 171 22.61 4.31 -1.52
N TRP A 172 22.99 3.53 -2.54
CA TRP A 172 22.13 3.33 -3.70
C TRP A 172 20.82 2.63 -3.32
N GLN A 173 20.82 1.69 -2.36
CA GLN A 173 19.60 1.03 -1.89
C GLN A 173 18.70 2.02 -1.15
N SER A 174 19.29 2.89 -0.32
CA SER A 174 18.54 3.95 0.37
C SER A 174 17.92 4.93 -0.62
N VAL A 175 18.68 5.35 -1.64
CA VAL A 175 18.18 6.25 -2.70
C VAL A 175 17.08 5.56 -3.51
N SER A 176 17.25 4.29 -3.89
CA SER A 176 16.21 3.53 -4.60
C SER A 176 14.92 3.45 -3.79
N LEU A 177 15.00 3.22 -2.47
CA LEU A 177 13.82 3.23 -1.61
C LEU A 177 13.14 4.61 -1.59
N ILE A 178 13.90 5.69 -1.42
CA ILE A 178 13.37 7.06 -1.40
C ILE A 178 12.66 7.37 -2.74
N VAL A 179 13.33 7.11 -3.86
CA VAL A 179 12.76 7.34 -5.19
C VAL A 179 11.51 6.50 -5.40
N ALA A 180 11.53 5.21 -5.02
CA ALA A 180 10.36 4.35 -5.12
C ALA A 180 9.17 4.90 -4.30
N MET A 181 9.41 5.44 -3.10
CA MET A 181 8.35 6.02 -2.28
C MET A 181 7.82 7.34 -2.83
N VAL A 182 8.66 8.17 -3.44
CA VAL A 182 8.21 9.39 -4.15
C VAL A 182 7.34 9.00 -5.34
N LEU A 183 7.80 8.06 -6.17
CA LEU A 183 7.04 7.57 -7.32
C LEU A 183 5.72 6.93 -6.90
N LEU A 184 5.72 6.16 -5.80
CA LEU A 184 4.50 5.61 -5.21
C LEU A 184 3.53 6.72 -4.81
N GLY A 185 4.02 7.75 -4.11
CA GLY A 185 3.19 8.89 -3.71
C GLY A 185 2.58 9.63 -4.89
N VAL A 186 3.35 9.84 -5.97
CA VAL A 186 2.84 10.45 -7.21
C VAL A 186 1.83 9.53 -7.88
N SER A 187 2.13 8.25 -8.05
CA SER A 187 1.21 7.29 -8.66
C SER A 187 -0.10 7.22 -7.88
N ALA A 188 -0.04 7.26 -6.55
CA ALA A 188 -1.24 7.26 -5.75
C ALA A 188 -2.04 8.56 -5.90
N ALA A 189 -1.38 9.71 -5.99
CA ALA A 189 -2.07 10.97 -6.20
C ALA A 189 -2.74 11.09 -7.58
N VAL A 190 -2.18 10.44 -8.61
CA VAL A 190 -2.67 10.50 -10.00
C VAL A 190 -3.71 9.41 -10.29
N ASP A 191 -3.52 8.22 -9.74
CA ASP A 191 -4.22 6.99 -10.15
C ASP A 191 -4.97 6.30 -8.99
N ILE A 192 -4.58 6.50 -7.72
CA ILE A 192 -5.09 5.71 -6.58
C ILE A 192 -5.73 6.61 -5.53
N ASP A 193 -7.04 6.80 -5.63
CA ASP A 193 -7.99 7.02 -4.51
C ASP A 193 -7.73 8.19 -3.53
N LEU A 194 -6.60 8.90 -3.58
CA LEU A 194 -6.16 9.85 -2.56
C LEU A 194 -6.89 11.19 -2.62
N LEU A 195 -7.51 11.50 -3.75
CA LEU A 195 -8.21 12.75 -3.97
C LEU A 195 -9.73 12.65 -3.81
N GLY A 196 -10.26 11.47 -3.47
CA GLY A 196 -11.71 11.22 -3.35
C GLY A 196 -12.42 11.52 -4.66
#